data_AF-A0A5J4PTG9-F1
#
_entry.id   AF-A0A5J4PTG9-F1
#
_cell.length_a   1.000
_cell.length_b   1.000
_cell.length_c   1.000
_cell.angle_alpha   90.00
_cell.angle_beta   90.00
_cell.angle_gamma   90.00
#
_symmetry.space_group_name_H-M   'P 1'
#
loop_
_entity.id
_entity.type
_entity.pdbx_description
1 polymer ?
#
loop_
_entity_poly.entity_id
_entity_poly.type
_entity_poly.pdbx_seq_one_letter_code
_entity_poly.pdbx_strand_id
1 'polypeptide(L)'
;MINRVLIRIKIIQIVFAYYQNGSKNLDSAEKELFFSLSKAYDLYNYLLLLMVALKNYAKKLIENSKYKTASATEEEPQFNTKFIENKFVAQLESNIALTGFVIAQKKTWDNEKAFIKELYESIIVSDIYKEYLANDDLSYENDKYFWRKIYKRFILNNESLDQVLEEQSLYWNDDKEIVDTFVMKTIKRFDEVQGEKQPLLPEFKDDEDKEFASRLFRRTIQNEEYY
;
A
#
# COMPACT_ATOMS: atom_id res chain seq x y z
N MET A 1 11.46 -6.34 1.47
CA MET A 1 10.74 -5.68 0.36
C MET A 1 11.79 -4.92 -0.42
N ILE A 2 12.47 -3.98 0.24
CA ILE A 2 13.67 -3.31 -0.24
C ILE A 2 14.65 -4.36 -0.75
N ASN A 3 14.96 -4.26 -2.03
CA ASN A 3 15.89 -5.12 -2.74
C ASN A 3 16.98 -4.26 -3.38
N ARG A 4 17.96 -4.91 -4.01
CA ARG A 4 19.08 -4.23 -4.67
C ARG A 4 18.69 -3.31 -5.83
N VAL A 5 17.48 -3.40 -6.37
CA VAL A 5 17.01 -2.46 -7.42
C VAL A 5 16.62 -1.14 -6.77
N LEU A 6 15.73 -1.17 -5.78
CA LEU A 6 15.30 0.01 -5.04
C LEU A 6 16.49 0.71 -4.36
N ILE A 7 17.40 -0.06 -3.77
CA ILE A 7 18.62 0.48 -3.13
C ILE A 7 19.45 1.29 -4.12
N ARG A 8 19.66 0.80 -5.35
CA ARG A 8 20.47 1.52 -6.35
C ARG A 8 19.81 2.82 -6.81
N ILE A 9 18.48 2.79 -7.00
CA ILE A 9 17.71 3.98 -7.36
C ILE A 9 17.84 5.05 -6.26
N LYS A 10 17.62 4.66 -5.00
CA LYS A 10 17.79 5.58 -3.86
C LYS A 10 19.22 6.11 -3.74
N ILE A 11 20.23 5.27 -3.93
CA ILE A 11 21.61 5.72 -3.90
C ILE A 11 21.87 6.79 -4.97
N ILE A 12 21.37 6.63 -6.20
CA ILE A 12 21.53 7.65 -7.25
C ILE A 12 20.90 8.98 -6.82
N GLN A 13 19.67 8.96 -6.29
CA GLN A 13 18.96 10.16 -5.82
C GLN A 13 19.74 10.87 -4.70
N ILE A 14 20.19 10.11 -3.69
CA ILE A 14 20.89 10.66 -2.53
C ILE A 14 22.28 11.16 -2.90
N VAL A 15 23.01 10.46 -3.77
CA VAL A 15 24.32 10.89 -4.26
C VAL A 15 24.18 12.20 -5.05
N PHE A 16 23.17 12.31 -5.90
CA PHE A 16 22.88 13.55 -6.62
C PHE A 16 22.60 14.71 -5.67
N ALA A 17 21.73 14.51 -4.69
CA ALA A 17 21.43 15.52 -3.67
C ALA A 17 22.66 15.88 -2.81
N TYR A 18 23.48 14.89 -2.44
CA TYR A 18 24.72 15.07 -1.69
C TYR A 18 25.69 16.02 -2.40
N TYR A 19 25.86 15.85 -3.71
CA TYR A 19 26.74 16.70 -4.50
C TYR A 19 26.19 18.11 -4.74
N GLN A 20 24.86 18.27 -4.80
CA GLN A 20 24.25 19.60 -4.89
C GLN A 20 24.28 20.38 -3.57
N ASN A 21 24.16 19.71 -2.42
CA ASN A 21 23.88 20.37 -1.14
C ASN A 21 25.07 21.07 -0.45
N GLY A 22 26.24 21.18 -1.10
CA GLY A 22 27.39 22.01 -0.68
C GLY A 22 28.12 21.61 0.63
N SER A 23 27.38 21.12 1.63
CA SER A 23 27.88 20.72 2.96
C SER A 23 28.58 19.35 2.96
N LYS A 24 28.38 18.53 1.93
CA LYS A 24 29.04 17.23 1.68
C LYS A 24 29.22 16.35 2.95
N ASN A 25 28.27 16.34 3.88
CA ASN A 25 28.35 15.51 5.09
C ASN A 25 27.89 14.07 4.79
N LEU A 26 28.84 13.12 4.80
CA LEU A 26 28.60 11.72 4.45
C LEU A 26 27.62 11.03 5.40
N ASP A 27 27.77 11.23 6.71
CA ASP A 27 26.93 10.59 7.72
C ASP A 27 25.47 11.06 7.63
N SER A 28 25.27 12.35 7.36
CA SER A 28 23.94 12.91 7.13
C SER A 28 23.28 12.32 5.89
N ALA A 29 24.03 12.17 4.79
CA ALA A 29 23.48 11.59 3.56
C ALA A 29 23.22 10.08 3.68
N GLU A 30 24.03 9.34 4.44
CA GLU A 30 23.75 7.93 4.72
C GLU A 30 22.49 7.76 5.58
N LYS A 31 22.28 8.63 6.59
CA LYS A 31 21.04 8.66 7.35
C LYS A 31 19.83 8.95 6.45
N GLU A 32 19.97 9.90 5.53
CA GLU A 32 18.94 10.25 4.56
C GLU A 32 18.61 9.07 3.62
N LEU A 33 19.62 8.33 3.16
CA LEU A 33 19.42 7.10 2.39
C LEU A 33 18.56 6.09 3.16
N PHE A 34 18.91 5.77 4.40
CA PHE A 34 18.13 4.81 5.18
C PHE A 34 16.74 5.32 5.54
N PHE A 35 16.60 6.63 5.76
CA PHE A 35 15.30 7.26 5.97
C PHE A 35 14.40 7.11 4.73
N SER A 36 14.88 7.48 3.55
CA SER A 36 14.14 7.35 2.29
C SER A 36 13.76 5.88 1.98
N LEU A 37 14.65 4.93 2.25
CA LEU A 37 14.37 3.50 2.13
C LEU A 37 13.25 3.05 3.07
N SER A 38 13.27 3.52 4.32
CA SER A 38 12.20 3.25 5.29
C SER A 38 10.87 3.89 4.85
N LYS A 39 10.91 5.07 4.22
CA LYS A 39 9.71 5.69 3.62
C LYS A 39 9.08 4.89 2.49
N ALA A 40 9.87 4.20 1.68
CA ALA A 40 9.34 3.24 0.70
C ALA A 40 8.58 2.09 1.37
N TYR A 41 9.07 1.62 2.53
CA TYR A 41 8.38 0.58 3.31
C TYR A 41 7.13 1.10 4.01
N ASP A 42 7.12 2.36 4.47
CA ASP A 42 5.92 3.02 4.95
C ASP A 42 4.83 3.05 3.85
N LEU A 43 5.22 3.43 2.62
CA LEU A 43 4.30 3.47 1.47
C LEU A 43 3.68 2.10 1.18
N TYR A 44 4.48 1.04 1.21
CA TYR A 44 3.99 -0.32 1.00
C TYR A 44 2.87 -0.70 1.98
N ASN A 45 3.06 -0.43 3.27
CA ASN A 45 2.04 -0.70 4.27
C ASN A 45 0.83 0.24 4.12
N TYR A 46 1.05 1.50 3.75
CA TYR A 46 -0.01 2.48 3.54
C TYR A 46 -0.94 2.11 2.36
N LEU A 47 -0.38 1.56 1.28
CA LEU A 47 -1.14 1.06 0.14
C LEU A 47 -1.88 -0.25 0.44
N LEU A 48 -1.35 -1.10 1.34
CA LEU A 48 -2.13 -2.23 1.87
C LEU A 48 -3.34 -1.76 2.69
N LEU A 49 -3.12 -0.75 3.53
CA LEU A 49 -4.18 -0.14 4.35
C LEU A 49 -5.31 0.47 3.50
N LEU A 50 -5.01 0.93 2.28
CA LEU A 50 -6.02 1.48 1.37
C LEU A 50 -7.15 0.47 1.07
N MET A 51 -6.84 -0.81 0.89
CA MET A 51 -7.84 -1.86 0.65
C MET A 51 -8.78 -2.03 1.85
N VAL A 52 -8.22 -1.96 3.07
CA VAL A 52 -8.99 -1.98 4.32
C VAL A 52 -9.87 -0.73 4.44
N ALA A 53 -9.34 0.45 4.10
CA ALA A 53 -10.09 1.70 4.11
C ALA A 53 -11.30 1.65 3.16
N LEU A 54 -11.15 1.10 1.96
CA LEU A 54 -12.23 0.90 0.99
C LEU A 54 -13.31 -0.05 1.52
N LYS A 55 -12.92 -1.19 2.11
CA LYS A 55 -13.86 -2.11 2.78
C LYS A 55 -14.64 -1.39 3.89
N ASN A 56 -13.94 -0.65 4.74
CA ASN A 56 -14.55 0.04 5.87
C ASN A 56 -15.47 1.19 5.43
N TYR A 57 -15.15 1.85 4.33
CA TYR A 57 -16.05 2.81 3.69
C TYR A 57 -17.34 2.14 3.20
N ALA A 58 -17.22 1.01 2.47
CA ALA A 58 -18.37 0.24 2.01
C ALA A 58 -19.27 -0.23 3.16
N LYS A 59 -18.66 -0.74 4.24
CA LYS A 59 -19.37 -1.16 5.45
C LYS A 59 -20.21 -0.03 6.06
N LYS A 60 -19.62 1.17 6.22
CA LYS A 60 -20.33 2.35 6.74
C LYS A 60 -21.50 2.76 5.84
N LEU A 61 -21.37 2.66 4.52
CA LEU A 61 -22.48 2.95 3.60
C LEU A 61 -23.66 2.01 3.80
N ILE A 62 -23.40 0.70 3.92
CA ILE A 62 -24.46 -0.29 4.15
C ILE A 62 -25.13 -0.05 5.51
N GLU A 63 -24.37 0.16 6.58
CA GLU A 63 -24.91 0.45 7.92
C GLU A 63 -25.82 1.69 7.90
N ASN A 64 -25.39 2.77 7.23
CA ASN A 64 -26.18 3.99 7.09
C ASN A 64 -27.47 3.76 6.29
N SER A 65 -27.43 2.94 5.24
CA SER A 65 -28.62 2.60 4.46
C SER A 65 -29.61 1.73 5.24
N LYS A 66 -29.12 0.75 6.01
CA LYS A 66 -29.94 -0.09 6.91
C LYS A 66 -30.70 0.76 7.93
N TYR A 67 -30.03 1.71 8.57
CA TYR A 67 -30.66 2.60 9.55
C TYR A 67 -31.79 3.44 8.94
N LYS A 68 -31.58 3.96 7.72
CA LYS A 68 -32.59 4.73 6.99
C LYS A 68 -33.80 3.88 6.59
N THR A 69 -33.57 2.67 6.08
CA THR A 69 -34.67 1.79 5.63
C THR A 69 -35.45 1.18 6.79
N ALA A 70 -34.78 0.81 7.89
CA ALA A 70 -35.44 0.35 9.11
C ALA A 70 -36.38 1.40 9.73
N SER A 71 -36.17 2.69 9.40
CA SER A 71 -37.04 3.80 9.80
C SER A 71 -38.21 4.05 8.84
N ALA A 72 -38.27 3.38 7.67
CA ALA A 72 -39.14 3.74 6.56
C ALA A 72 -40.07 2.62 6.03
N THR A 73 -39.73 1.32 6.13
CA THR A 73 -40.51 0.22 5.53
C THR A 73 -40.30 -1.15 6.21
N GLU A 74 -41.30 -2.04 6.15
CA GLU A 74 -41.28 -3.43 6.68
C GLU A 74 -40.55 -4.45 5.78
N GLU A 75 -40.18 -4.09 4.54
CA GLU A 75 -39.41 -4.97 3.65
C GLU A 75 -37.90 -4.75 3.81
N GLU A 76 -37.16 -5.82 4.10
CA GLU A 76 -35.69 -5.77 4.20
C GLU A 76 -35.07 -5.64 2.79
N PRO A 77 -34.37 -4.55 2.48
CA PRO A 77 -33.63 -4.44 1.22
C PRO A 77 -32.48 -5.46 1.17
N GLN A 78 -32.33 -6.15 0.04
CA GLN A 78 -31.17 -7.01 -0.22
C GLN A 78 -29.91 -6.17 -0.44
N PHE A 79 -29.12 -5.99 0.62
CA PHE A 79 -27.78 -5.42 0.50
C PHE A 79 -26.79 -6.50 0.11
N ASN A 80 -26.11 -6.35 -1.02
CA ASN A 80 -25.01 -7.25 -1.37
C ASN A 80 -23.79 -6.97 -0.47
N THR A 81 -23.45 -7.92 0.39
CA THR A 81 -22.35 -7.81 1.36
C THR A 81 -21.04 -8.43 0.89
N LYS A 82 -21.01 -9.04 -0.30
CA LYS A 82 -19.86 -9.84 -0.80
C LYS A 82 -18.54 -9.07 -0.82
N PHE A 83 -18.57 -7.76 -1.07
CA PHE A 83 -17.36 -6.92 -1.01
C PHE A 83 -16.85 -6.72 0.42
N ILE A 84 -17.76 -6.54 1.39
CA ILE A 84 -17.42 -6.33 2.81
C ILE A 84 -17.00 -7.66 3.47
N GLU A 85 -17.57 -8.76 3.02
CA GLU A 85 -17.27 -10.11 3.50
C GLU A 85 -16.06 -10.75 2.79
N ASN A 86 -15.36 -9.99 1.93
CA ASN A 86 -14.16 -10.45 1.24
C ASN A 86 -13.10 -10.91 2.26
N LYS A 87 -12.76 -12.21 2.22
CA LYS A 87 -11.94 -12.90 3.21
C LYS A 87 -10.50 -12.42 3.21
N PHE A 88 -9.96 -12.10 2.02
CA PHE A 88 -8.61 -11.55 1.88
C PHE A 88 -8.46 -10.23 2.63
N VAL A 89 -9.37 -9.27 2.41
CA VAL A 89 -9.29 -7.97 3.11
C VAL A 89 -9.67 -8.08 4.57
N ALA A 90 -10.57 -8.98 4.95
CA ALA A 90 -10.81 -9.28 6.36
C ALA A 90 -9.55 -9.77 7.07
N GLN A 91 -8.80 -10.69 6.47
CA GLN A 91 -7.51 -11.14 7.01
C GLN A 91 -6.45 -10.03 7.03
N LEU A 92 -6.42 -9.18 6.00
CA LEU A 92 -5.51 -8.03 5.94
C LEU A 92 -5.82 -7.01 7.05
N GLU A 93 -7.09 -6.73 7.30
CA GLU A 93 -7.55 -5.83 8.36
C GLU A 93 -7.15 -6.31 9.75
N SER A 94 -7.22 -7.62 10.01
CA SER A 94 -6.79 -8.21 11.28
C SER A 94 -5.31 -8.56 11.33
N ASN A 95 -4.51 -8.21 10.31
CA ASN A 95 -3.11 -8.61 10.22
C ASN A 95 -2.28 -7.93 11.31
N ILE A 96 -1.53 -8.72 12.10
CA ILE A 96 -0.78 -8.22 13.26
C ILE A 96 0.31 -7.22 12.82
N ALA A 97 1.02 -7.51 11.73
CA ALA A 97 2.11 -6.66 11.25
C ALA A 97 1.59 -5.32 10.70
N LEU A 98 0.50 -5.36 9.91
CA LEU A 98 -0.13 -4.13 9.40
C LEU A 98 -0.70 -3.28 10.53
N THR A 99 -1.39 -3.90 11.49
CA THR A 99 -1.94 -3.20 12.66
C THR A 99 -0.84 -2.55 13.49
N GLY A 100 0.27 -3.27 13.74
CA GLY A 100 1.44 -2.73 14.42
C GLY A 100 2.03 -1.52 13.70
N PHE A 101 2.13 -1.58 12.37
CA PHE A 101 2.56 -0.45 11.54
C PHE A 101 1.65 0.78 11.69
N VAL A 102 0.33 0.58 11.56
CA VAL A 102 -0.67 1.65 11.67
C VAL A 102 -0.56 2.38 13.00
N ILE A 103 -0.42 1.63 14.10
CA ILE A 103 -0.25 2.19 15.46
C ILE A 103 1.07 2.94 15.57
N ALA A 104 2.18 2.33 15.14
CA ALA A 104 3.52 2.92 15.28
C ALA A 104 3.69 4.20 14.46
N GLN A 105 3.22 4.20 13.21
CA GLN A 105 3.35 5.34 12.30
C GLN A 105 2.20 6.34 12.38
N LYS A 106 1.14 6.02 13.14
CA LYS A 106 -0.10 6.82 13.24
C LYS A 106 -0.69 7.17 11.87
N LYS A 107 -0.61 6.23 10.91
CA LYS A 107 -1.08 6.42 9.54
C LYS A 107 -2.52 5.95 9.39
N THR A 108 -3.34 6.75 8.70
CA THR A 108 -4.73 6.42 8.38
C THR A 108 -5.14 7.04 7.05
N TRP A 109 -6.19 6.51 6.44
CA TRP A 109 -6.89 7.09 5.29
C TRP A 109 -8.09 7.96 5.72
N ASP A 110 -8.36 8.08 7.02
CA ASP A 110 -9.51 8.84 7.54
C ASP A 110 -9.48 10.34 7.24
N ASN A 111 -8.31 10.90 6.91
CA ASN A 111 -8.19 12.29 6.49
C ASN A 111 -8.58 12.48 5.01
N GLU A 112 -8.48 11.42 4.21
CA GLU A 112 -8.66 11.45 2.75
C GLU A 112 -10.02 10.90 2.32
N LYS A 113 -11.08 11.24 3.08
CA LYS A 113 -12.42 10.66 2.87
C LYS A 113 -12.98 10.93 1.47
N ALA A 114 -12.66 12.08 0.89
CA ALA A 114 -13.09 12.44 -0.45
C ALA A 114 -12.48 11.50 -1.50
N PHE A 115 -11.17 11.27 -1.42
CA PHE A 115 -10.46 10.33 -2.28
C PHE A 115 -10.98 8.90 -2.12
N ILE A 116 -11.15 8.42 -0.88
CA ILE A 116 -11.68 7.07 -0.61
C ILE A 116 -13.09 6.89 -1.21
N LYS A 117 -13.94 7.90 -1.06
CA LYS A 117 -15.29 7.91 -1.64
C LYS A 117 -15.23 7.82 -3.17
N GLU A 118 -14.49 8.71 -3.81
CA GLU A 118 -14.38 8.75 -5.27
C GLU A 118 -13.81 7.45 -5.84
N LEU A 119 -12.74 6.92 -5.22
CA LEU A 119 -12.14 5.65 -5.61
C LEU A 119 -13.15 4.51 -5.47
N TYR A 120 -13.87 4.43 -4.34
CA TYR A 120 -14.89 3.40 -4.15
C TYR A 120 -16.04 3.51 -5.17
N GLU A 121 -16.54 4.72 -5.42
CA GLU A 121 -17.60 4.98 -6.42
C GLU A 121 -17.16 4.55 -7.83
N SER A 122 -15.89 4.79 -8.19
CA SER A 122 -15.32 4.32 -9.46
C SER A 122 -15.24 2.79 -9.56
N ILE A 123 -14.96 2.10 -8.45
CA ILE A 123 -14.87 0.65 -8.38
C ILE A 123 -16.26 0.02 -8.58
N ILE A 124 -17.28 0.50 -7.87
CA ILE A 124 -18.61 -0.15 -7.87
C ILE A 124 -19.34 -0.06 -9.22
N VAL A 125 -19.07 0.97 -10.02
CA VAL A 125 -19.68 1.12 -11.36
C VAL A 125 -18.97 0.27 -12.42
N SER A 126 -17.80 -0.29 -12.09
CA SER A 126 -16.97 -1.04 -13.01
C SER A 126 -17.48 -2.46 -13.27
N ASP A 127 -17.15 -2.99 -14.45
CA ASP A 127 -17.51 -4.36 -14.80
C ASP A 127 -16.73 -5.38 -13.95
N ILE A 128 -15.51 -5.05 -13.50
CA ILE A 128 -14.73 -5.88 -12.56
C ILE A 128 -15.54 -6.16 -11.28
N TYR A 129 -16.19 -5.12 -10.75
CA TYR A 129 -17.00 -5.24 -9.54
C TYR A 129 -18.30 -6.01 -9.79
N LYS A 130 -19.02 -5.69 -10.88
CA LYS A 130 -20.25 -6.39 -11.26
C LYS A 130 -20.01 -7.88 -11.52
N GLU A 131 -18.94 -8.22 -12.22
CA GLU A 131 -18.51 -9.62 -12.45
C GLU A 131 -18.22 -10.33 -11.14
N TYR A 132 -17.49 -9.68 -10.22
CA TYR A 132 -17.18 -10.26 -8.91
C TYR A 132 -18.44 -10.51 -8.08
N LEU A 133 -19.42 -9.59 -8.11
CA LEU A 133 -20.70 -9.76 -7.42
C LEU A 133 -21.59 -10.86 -8.04
N ALA A 134 -21.55 -11.02 -9.36
CA ALA A 134 -22.33 -12.04 -10.07
C ALA A 134 -21.70 -13.44 -10.03
N ASN A 135 -20.43 -13.54 -9.64
CA ASN A 135 -19.73 -14.81 -9.50
C ASN A 135 -20.15 -15.52 -8.20
N ASP A 136 -20.53 -16.80 -8.25
CA ASP A 136 -20.89 -17.58 -7.06
C ASP A 136 -19.68 -18.16 -6.30
N ASP A 137 -18.47 -18.03 -6.85
CA ASP A 137 -17.24 -18.45 -6.20
C ASP A 137 -16.92 -17.53 -5.00
N LEU A 138 -16.97 -18.11 -3.80
CA LEU A 138 -16.64 -17.49 -2.50
C LEU A 138 -15.26 -17.94 -1.97
N SER A 139 -14.41 -18.46 -2.85
CA SER A 139 -13.06 -18.88 -2.50
C SER A 139 -12.16 -17.69 -2.20
N TYR A 140 -11.20 -17.93 -1.30
CA TYR A 140 -10.17 -16.97 -0.96
C TYR A 140 -9.31 -16.54 -2.18
N GLU A 141 -9.09 -17.45 -3.14
CA GLU A 141 -8.38 -17.13 -4.38
C GLU A 141 -9.17 -16.18 -5.28
N ASN A 142 -10.50 -16.34 -5.38
CA ASN A 142 -11.34 -15.39 -6.11
C ASN A 142 -11.30 -13.99 -5.47
N ASP A 143 -11.34 -13.92 -4.14
CA ASP A 143 -11.23 -12.68 -3.39
C ASP A 143 -9.90 -11.96 -3.64
N LYS A 144 -8.78 -12.69 -3.59
CA LYS A 144 -7.45 -12.16 -3.95
C LYS A 144 -7.39 -11.71 -5.40
N TYR A 145 -7.97 -12.49 -6.31
CA TYR A 145 -7.95 -12.19 -7.73
C TYR A 145 -8.73 -10.90 -8.05
N PHE A 146 -9.89 -10.71 -7.41
CA PHE A 146 -10.65 -9.47 -7.46
C PHE A 146 -9.80 -8.27 -7.03
N TRP A 147 -9.14 -8.32 -5.87
CA TRP A 147 -8.30 -7.21 -5.41
C TRP A 147 -7.09 -6.95 -6.31
N ARG A 148 -6.51 -7.98 -6.93
CA ARG A 148 -5.47 -7.81 -7.95
C ARG A 148 -6.00 -7.09 -9.21
N LYS A 149 -7.23 -7.37 -9.64
CA LYS A 149 -7.87 -6.64 -10.75
C LYS A 149 -8.13 -5.18 -10.36
N ILE A 150 -8.68 -4.95 -9.17
CA ILE A 150 -8.93 -3.60 -8.64
C ILE A 150 -7.64 -2.78 -8.56
N TYR A 151 -6.60 -3.34 -7.95
CA TYR A 151 -5.33 -2.65 -7.79
C TYR A 151 -4.71 -2.25 -9.13
N LYS A 152 -4.68 -3.17 -10.09
CA LYS A 152 -4.17 -2.89 -11.44
C LYS A 152 -4.97 -1.83 -12.18
N ARG A 153 -6.29 -1.82 -12.03
CA ARG A 153 -7.17 -0.93 -12.81
C ARG A 153 -7.32 0.46 -12.19
N PHE A 154 -7.39 0.54 -10.87
CA PHE A 154 -7.80 1.75 -10.15
C PHE A 154 -6.72 2.35 -9.24
N ILE A 155 -5.63 1.61 -8.93
CA ILE A 155 -4.62 2.07 -7.95
C ILE A 155 -3.26 2.30 -8.60
N LEU A 156 -2.83 1.42 -9.51
CA LEU A 156 -1.47 1.44 -10.06
C LEU A 156 -1.16 2.72 -10.85
N ASN A 157 -2.07 3.18 -11.70
CA ASN A 157 -1.95 4.42 -12.48
C ASN A 157 -3.11 5.36 -12.14
N ASN A 158 -3.08 5.99 -10.97
CA ASN A 158 -4.15 6.86 -10.48
C ASN A 158 -3.57 8.21 -10.07
N GLU A 159 -3.75 9.21 -10.91
CA GLU A 159 -3.22 10.57 -10.70
C GLU A 159 -3.74 11.20 -9.40
N SER A 160 -5.01 10.95 -9.05
CA SER A 160 -5.60 11.44 -7.79
C SER A 160 -4.92 10.80 -6.57
N LEU A 161 -4.56 9.52 -6.65
CA LEU A 161 -3.78 8.86 -5.61
C LEU A 161 -2.38 9.45 -5.53
N ASP A 162 -1.73 9.69 -6.67
CA ASP A 162 -0.38 10.24 -6.72
C ASP A 162 -0.31 11.62 -6.07
N GLN A 163 -1.33 12.47 -6.28
CA GLN A 163 -1.46 13.77 -5.62
C GLN A 163 -1.58 13.63 -4.09
N VAL A 164 -2.46 12.73 -3.61
CA VAL A 164 -2.63 12.49 -2.17
C VAL A 164 -1.33 11.98 -1.54
N LEU A 165 -0.60 11.11 -2.23
CA LEU A 165 0.68 10.60 -1.74
C LEU A 165 1.76 11.69 -1.70
N GLU A 166 1.79 12.60 -2.68
CA GLU A 166 2.71 13.75 -2.72
C GLU A 166 2.52 14.67 -1.53
N GLU A 167 1.27 15.03 -1.23
CA GLU A 167 0.92 15.89 -0.10
C GLU A 167 1.31 15.27 1.25
N GLN A 168 1.29 13.93 1.34
CA GLN A 168 1.64 13.21 2.57
C GLN A 168 3.13 12.96 2.74
N SER A 169 3.89 12.76 1.65
CA SER A 169 5.32 12.50 1.72
C SER A 169 6.04 12.78 0.42
N LEU A 170 7.05 13.65 0.50
CA LEU A 170 7.98 13.94 -0.60
C LEU A 170 8.78 12.72 -1.08
N TYR A 171 8.80 11.61 -0.32
CA TYR A 171 9.58 10.41 -0.65
C TYR A 171 8.80 9.37 -1.45
N TRP A 172 7.46 9.47 -1.50
CA TRP A 172 6.62 8.34 -1.92
C TRP A 172 6.42 8.23 -3.42
N ASN A 173 6.27 9.34 -4.13
CA ASN A 173 5.93 9.30 -5.56
C ASN A 173 6.99 8.56 -6.39
N ASP A 174 8.27 8.83 -6.13
CA ASP A 174 9.38 8.18 -6.84
C ASP A 174 9.46 6.67 -6.61
N ASP A 175 8.94 6.18 -5.47
CA ASP A 175 9.00 4.77 -5.10
C ASP A 175 7.75 3.99 -5.49
N LYS A 176 6.64 4.69 -5.81
CA LYS A 176 5.32 4.09 -5.95
C LYS A 176 5.30 2.96 -6.97
N GLU A 177 5.90 3.15 -8.14
CA GLU A 177 5.92 2.14 -9.20
C GLU A 177 6.53 0.82 -8.72
N ILE A 178 7.67 0.89 -8.02
CA ILE A 178 8.34 -0.30 -7.47
C ILE A 178 7.54 -0.88 -6.32
N VAL A 179 7.02 -0.03 -5.43
CA VAL A 179 6.21 -0.46 -4.27
C VAL A 179 4.92 -1.17 -4.71
N ASP A 180 4.27 -0.70 -5.76
CA ASP A 180 3.08 -1.33 -6.35
C ASP A 180 3.33 -2.79 -6.74
N THR A 181 4.53 -3.09 -7.27
CA THR A 181 4.90 -4.48 -7.58
C THR A 181 4.95 -5.37 -6.34
N PHE A 182 5.38 -4.81 -5.20
CA PHE A 182 5.43 -5.53 -3.93
C PHE A 182 4.05 -5.70 -3.32
N VAL A 183 3.17 -4.71 -3.40
CA VAL A 183 1.77 -4.85 -2.97
C VAL A 183 1.08 -5.96 -3.77
N MET A 184 1.21 -5.94 -5.09
CA MET A 184 0.68 -6.97 -5.98
C MET A 184 1.21 -8.37 -5.66
N LYS A 185 2.50 -8.47 -5.32
CA LYS A 185 3.15 -9.71 -4.88
C LYS A 185 2.62 -10.18 -3.53
N THR A 186 2.38 -9.25 -2.60
CA THR A 186 1.80 -9.56 -1.29
C THR A 186 0.40 -10.10 -1.42
N ILE A 187 -0.49 -9.45 -2.20
CA ILE A 187 -1.85 -9.95 -2.44
C ILE A 187 -1.78 -11.39 -2.95
N LYS A 188 -0.91 -11.69 -3.93
CA LYS A 188 -0.76 -13.06 -4.46
C LYS A 188 -0.31 -14.09 -3.42
N ARG A 189 0.55 -13.70 -2.47
CA ARG A 189 1.22 -14.59 -1.50
C ARG A 189 0.41 -14.85 -0.23
N PHE A 190 -0.63 -14.07 0.02
CA PHE A 190 -1.49 -14.25 1.18
C PHE A 190 -2.12 -15.65 1.16
N ASP A 191 -2.12 -16.30 2.32
CA ASP A 191 -2.63 -17.64 2.55
C ASP A 191 -3.64 -17.58 3.70
N GLU A 192 -4.87 -18.04 3.43
CA GLU A 192 -5.98 -18.02 4.39
C GLU A 192 -5.62 -18.76 5.70
N VAL A 193 -4.83 -19.84 5.60
CA VAL A 193 -4.45 -20.68 6.74
C VAL A 193 -3.62 -19.91 7.78
N GLN A 194 -2.89 -18.88 7.36
CA GLN A 194 -2.06 -18.08 8.26
C GLN A 194 -2.87 -17.08 9.11
N GLY A 195 -4.12 -16.81 8.74
CA GLY A 195 -4.99 -15.85 9.44
C GLY A 195 -4.31 -14.51 9.72
N GLU A 196 -4.53 -13.95 10.91
CA GLU A 196 -3.92 -12.69 11.36
C GLU A 196 -2.38 -12.70 11.40
N LYS A 197 -1.76 -13.89 11.42
CA LYS A 197 -0.30 -14.09 11.48
C LYS A 197 0.36 -14.14 10.10
N GLN A 198 -0.41 -13.96 9.03
CA GLN A 198 0.12 -13.89 7.67
C GLN A 198 1.31 -12.92 7.60
N PRO A 199 2.51 -13.39 7.22
CA PRO A 199 3.66 -12.49 7.12
C PRO A 199 3.47 -11.51 5.97
N LEU A 200 3.74 -10.24 6.24
CA LEU A 200 3.99 -9.23 5.22
C LEU A 200 5.44 -9.36 4.73
N LEU A 201 5.76 -8.73 3.59
CA LEU A 201 7.15 -8.63 3.17
C LEU A 201 7.94 -7.86 4.24
N PRO A 202 9.10 -8.36 4.70
CA PRO A 202 9.96 -7.63 5.63
C PRO A 202 10.44 -6.31 4.99
N GLU A 203 10.95 -5.36 5.76
CA GLU A 203 11.46 -4.08 5.24
C GLU A 203 12.59 -4.34 4.22
N PHE A 204 13.69 -4.95 4.66
CA PHE A 204 14.75 -5.48 3.79
C PHE A 204 14.42 -6.90 3.35
N LYS A 205 14.79 -7.28 2.12
CA LYS A 205 14.63 -8.66 1.64
C LYS A 205 15.48 -9.63 2.49
N ASP A 206 16.69 -9.21 2.86
CA ASP A 206 17.72 -9.97 3.57
C ASP A 206 18.59 -8.96 4.36
N ASP A 207 19.20 -9.36 5.47
CA ASP A 207 20.12 -8.47 6.23
C ASP A 207 21.32 -8.00 5.38
N GLU A 208 21.76 -8.84 4.46
CA GLU A 208 22.81 -8.50 3.49
C GLU A 208 22.45 -7.31 2.60
N ASP A 209 21.17 -7.09 2.30
CA ASP A 209 20.74 -5.96 1.46
C ASP A 209 20.87 -4.63 2.22
N LYS A 210 20.70 -4.63 3.54
CA LYS A 210 20.95 -3.44 4.38
C LYS A 210 22.44 -3.09 4.40
N GLU A 211 23.31 -4.08 4.58
CA GLU A 211 24.76 -3.87 4.49
C GLU A 211 25.18 -3.45 3.09
N PHE A 212 24.58 -4.04 2.05
CA PHE A 212 24.82 -3.67 0.67
C PHE A 212 24.51 -2.20 0.40
N ALA A 213 23.40 -1.67 0.93
CA ALA A 213 23.04 -0.26 0.80
C ALA A 213 24.14 0.67 1.37
N SER A 214 24.57 0.42 2.61
CA SER A 214 25.63 1.21 3.26
C SER A 214 26.97 1.10 2.50
N ARG A 215 27.41 -0.12 2.18
CA ARG A 215 28.68 -0.35 1.46
C ARG A 215 28.68 0.30 0.09
N LEU A 216 27.60 0.14 -0.67
CA LEU A 216 27.51 0.71 -2.01
C LEU A 216 27.51 2.24 -1.95
N PHE A 217 26.69 2.83 -1.08
CA PHE A 217 26.63 4.28 -0.92
C PHE A 217 27.99 4.89 -0.59
N ARG A 218 28.65 4.39 0.46
CA ARG A 218 29.96 4.90 0.89
C ARG A 218 31.02 4.75 -0.21
N ARG A 219 31.04 3.61 -0.92
CA ARG A 219 31.97 3.41 -2.04
C ARG A 219 31.69 4.34 -3.21
N THR A 220 30.43 4.62 -3.52
CA THR A 220 30.08 5.55 -4.61
C THR A 220 30.61 6.96 -4.32
N ILE A 221 30.46 7.46 -3.10
CA ILE A 221 30.99 8.78 -2.72
C ILE A 221 32.52 8.80 -2.65
N GLN A 222 33.15 7.74 -2.12
CA GLN A 222 34.60 7.69 -1.93
C GLN A 222 35.40 7.54 -3.23
N ASN A 223 34.78 7.04 -4.31
CA ASN A 223 35.44 6.85 -5.60
C ASN A 223 35.06 7.94 -6.62
N GLU A 224 34.69 9.14 -6.16
CA GLU A 224 34.35 10.29 -7.02
C GLU A 224 35.45 10.57 -8.05
N GLU A 225 36.72 10.56 -7.64
CA GLU A 225 37.85 10.91 -8.54
C GLU A 225 38.12 9.89 -9.65
N TYR A 226 37.53 8.69 -9.59
CA TYR A 226 37.74 7.64 -10.59
C TYR A 226 36.75 7.72 -11.76
N TYR A 227 35.70 8.54 -11.64
CA TYR A 227 34.60 8.65 -12.61
C TYR A 227 34.30 10.12 -12.96
#